data_AF-A0A353VNT5-F1
#
_entry.id   AF-A0A353VNT5-F1
#
_cell.length_a   1.000
_cell.length_b   1.000
_cell.length_c   1.000
_cell.angle_alpha   90.00
_cell.angle_beta   90.00
_cell.angle_gamma   90.00
#
_symmetry.space_group_name_H-M   'P 1'
#
loop_
_entity.id
_entity.type
_entity.pdbx_description
1 polymer ?
#
loop_
_entity_poly.entity_id
_entity_poly.type
_entity_poly.pdbx_seq_one_letter_code
_entity_poly.pdbx_strand_id
1 'polypeptide(L)'
;MEVVQTYTFRYHEAMRQLNVAPPSIEPRASGHIIEQIETIKKILDAGYAYVSNGSVYFDVEKYNKDYHYGVLSGRTLDDTREGTRELDGQSDKKAPYD
;
A
#
# COMPACT_ATOMS: atom_id res chain seq x y z
N MET A 1 -12.64 -12.09 13.79
CA MET A 1 -13.02 -10.71 13.40
C MET A 1 -13.32 -9.78 14.58
N GLU A 2 -13.35 -10.28 15.82
CA GLU A 2 -13.69 -9.51 17.02
C GLU A 2 -12.82 -8.26 17.24
N VAL A 3 -11.51 -8.38 17.04
CA VAL A 3 -10.56 -7.27 17.19
C VAL A 3 -10.90 -6.11 16.25
N VAL A 4 -11.05 -6.39 14.95
CA VAL A 4 -11.39 -5.37 13.93
C VAL A 4 -12.71 -4.68 14.30
N GLN A 5 -13.73 -5.46 14.63
CA GLN A 5 -15.05 -4.92 14.97
C GLN A 5 -15.00 -4.02 16.21
N THR A 6 -14.27 -4.44 17.25
CA THR A 6 -14.10 -3.67 18.49
C THR A 6 -13.50 -2.29 18.21
N TYR A 7 -12.42 -2.24 17.42
CA TYR A 7 -11.75 -0.97 17.12
C TYR A 7 -12.52 -0.12 16.10
N THR A 8 -13.22 -0.73 15.13
CA THR A 8 -14.11 0.01 14.22
C THR A 8 -15.21 0.73 14.99
N PHE A 9 -15.90 0.07 15.92
CA PHE A 9 -16.97 0.71 16.69
C PHE A 9 -16.46 1.82 17.60
N ARG A 10 -15.29 1.62 18.22
CA ARG A 10 -14.65 2.67 19.03
C ARG A 10 -14.26 3.89 18.20
N TYR A 11 -13.76 3.67 16.97
CA TYR A 11 -13.45 4.74 16.03
C TYR A 11 -14.72 5.54 15.67
N HIS A 12 -15.80 4.85 15.29
CA HIS A 12 -17.08 5.50 14.95
C HIS A 12 -17.65 6.31 16.12
N GLU A 13 -17.57 5.79 17.33
CA GLU A 13 -18.00 6.52 18.52
C GLU A 13 -17.18 7.80 18.75
N ALA A 14 -15.85 7.71 18.62
CA ALA A 14 -14.98 8.88 18.74
C ALA A 14 -15.29 9.95 17.67
N MET A 15 -15.51 9.52 16.41
CA MET A 15 -15.89 10.43 15.33
C MET A 15 -17.24 11.12 15.60
N ARG A 16 -18.24 10.39 16.12
CA ARG A 16 -19.52 10.99 16.53
C ARG A 16 -19.35 12.00 17.65
N GLN A 17 -18.54 11.70 18.67
CA GLN A 17 -18.28 12.64 19.77
C GLN A 17 -17.60 13.93 19.30
N LEU A 18 -16.82 13.85 18.21
CA LEU A 18 -16.23 15.01 17.52
C LEU A 18 -17.17 15.67 16.50
N ASN A 19 -18.44 15.25 16.41
CA ASN A 19 -19.43 15.72 15.45
C ASN A 19 -18.99 15.61 13.97
N VAL A 20 -18.18 14.58 13.66
CA VAL A 20 -17.75 14.29 12.29
C VAL A 20 -18.91 13.64 11.54
N ALA A 21 -19.20 14.15 10.34
CA ALA A 21 -20.22 13.58 9.48
C ALA A 21 -19.81 12.16 9.02
N PRO A 22 -20.74 11.19 8.97
CA PRO A 22 -20.45 9.88 8.44
C PRO A 22 -20.13 9.98 6.94
N PRO A 23 -19.21 9.13 6.42
CA PRO A 23 -18.95 9.08 4.99
C PRO A 23 -20.18 8.50 4.26
N SER A 24 -20.35 8.85 2.98
CA SER A 24 -21.42 8.26 2.15
C SER A 24 -21.21 6.77 1.90
N ILE A 25 -19.95 6.31 1.86
CA ILE A 25 -19.56 4.91 1.68
C ILE A 25 -18.30 4.66 2.53
N GLU A 26 -18.27 3.54 3.26
CA GLU A 26 -17.13 3.14 4.08
C GLU A 26 -16.65 1.72 3.67
N PRO A 27 -15.90 1.60 2.56
CA PRO A 27 -15.44 0.30 2.06
C PRO A 27 -14.39 -0.29 3.00
N ARG A 28 -14.44 -1.61 3.20
CA ARG A 28 -13.42 -2.35 3.95
C ARG A 28 -12.48 -3.05 2.99
N ALA A 29 -11.18 -3.03 3.28
CA ALA A 29 -10.18 -3.75 2.49
C ALA A 29 -10.53 -5.25 2.35
N SER A 30 -10.98 -5.89 3.43
CA SER A 30 -11.42 -7.29 3.41
C SER A 30 -12.64 -7.56 2.53
N GLY A 31 -13.42 -6.54 2.18
CA GLY A 31 -14.56 -6.64 1.26
C GLY A 31 -14.19 -6.43 -0.22
N HIS A 32 -12.94 -6.06 -0.53
CA HIS A 32 -12.49 -5.71 -1.88
C HIS A 32 -11.23 -6.48 -2.32
N ILE A 33 -11.03 -7.68 -1.73
CA ILE A 33 -9.86 -8.53 -2.02
C ILE A 33 -9.80 -8.91 -3.50
N ILE A 34 -10.97 -9.11 -4.13
CA ILE A 34 -11.05 -9.48 -5.55
C ILE A 34 -10.50 -8.34 -6.42
N GLU A 35 -10.95 -7.11 -6.18
CA GLU A 35 -10.52 -5.92 -6.91
C GLU A 35 -9.03 -5.61 -6.69
N GLN A 36 -8.52 -5.84 -5.48
CA GLN A 36 -7.09 -5.72 -5.18
C GLN A 36 -6.27 -6.73 -6.00
N ILE A 37 -6.69 -8.00 -6.05
CA ILE A 37 -6.04 -9.04 -6.85
C ILE A 37 -6.06 -8.68 -8.35
N GLU A 38 -7.21 -8.25 -8.87
CA GLU A 38 -7.32 -7.86 -10.28
C GLU A 38 -6.45 -6.65 -10.62
N THR A 39 -6.29 -5.72 -9.69
CA THR A 39 -5.37 -4.58 -9.86
C THR A 39 -3.92 -5.06 -9.88
N ILE A 40 -3.52 -5.94 -8.96
CA ILE A 40 -2.16 -6.49 -8.89
C ILE A 40 -1.82 -7.26 -10.17
N LYS A 41 -2.74 -8.06 -10.70
CA LYS A 41 -2.55 -8.76 -11.99
C LYS A 41 -2.24 -7.79 -13.13
N LYS A 42 -3.00 -6.68 -13.24
CA LYS A 42 -2.74 -5.65 -14.26
C LYS A 42 -1.36 -5.02 -14.13
N ILE A 43 -0.90 -4.78 -12.90
CA ILE A 43 0.43 -4.21 -12.64
C ILE A 43 1.53 -5.22 -13.02
N LEU A 44 1.33 -6.51 -12.70
CA LEU A 44 2.21 -7.60 -13.14
C LEU A 44 2.27 -7.70 -14.67
N ASP A 45 1.12 -7.66 -15.35
CA ASP A 45 1.02 -7.74 -16.81
C ASP A 45 1.68 -6.53 -17.50
N ALA A 46 1.56 -5.34 -16.90
CA ALA A 46 2.29 -4.15 -17.33
C ALA A 46 3.81 -4.22 -17.01
N GLY A 47 4.22 -5.22 -16.24
CA GLY A 47 5.61 -5.48 -15.88
C GLY A 47 6.15 -4.58 -14.77
N TYR A 48 5.32 -3.80 -14.08
CA TYR A 48 5.73 -2.92 -12.96
C TYR A 48 5.67 -3.61 -11.59
N ALA A 49 5.43 -4.92 -11.56
CA ALA A 49 5.51 -5.73 -10.36
C ALA A 49 6.25 -7.04 -10.65
N TYR A 50 6.67 -7.72 -9.59
CA TYR A 50 7.32 -9.02 -9.67
C TYR A 50 6.93 -9.92 -8.48
N VAL A 51 7.00 -11.23 -8.69
CA VAL A 51 6.77 -12.24 -7.65
C VAL A 51 8.10 -12.61 -7.00
N SER A 52 8.14 -12.67 -5.67
CA SER A 52 9.29 -13.16 -4.92
C SER A 52 8.82 -13.80 -3.62
N ASN A 53 9.30 -15.02 -3.33
CA ASN A 53 8.98 -15.78 -2.12
C ASN A 53 7.48 -15.84 -1.75
N GLY A 54 6.62 -15.97 -2.77
CA GLY A 54 5.15 -16.05 -2.59
C GLY A 54 4.45 -14.70 -2.40
N SER A 55 5.21 -13.60 -2.35
CA SER A 55 4.71 -12.22 -2.32
C SER A 55 4.80 -11.57 -3.69
N VAL A 56 4.05 -10.47 -3.87
CA VAL A 56 4.14 -9.60 -5.05
C VAL A 56 4.62 -8.23 -4.61
N TYR A 57 5.68 -7.74 -5.24
CA TYR A 57 6.28 -6.43 -4.97
C TYR A 57 6.14 -5.52 -6.18
N PHE A 58 6.07 -4.21 -5.93
CA PHE A 58 6.07 -3.20 -6.99
C PHE A 58 7.52 -2.83 -7.33
N ASP A 59 7.87 -2.79 -8.61
CA ASP A 59 9.22 -2.46 -9.08
C ASP A 59 9.34 -0.95 -9.22
N VAL A 60 9.74 -0.29 -8.13
CA VAL A 60 9.79 1.18 -8.04
C VAL A 60 10.79 1.76 -9.03
N GLU A 61 11.94 1.11 -9.21
CA GLU A 61 12.95 1.54 -10.19
C GLU A 61 12.41 1.49 -11.62
N LYS A 62 11.75 0.40 -11.98
CA LYS A 62 11.17 0.27 -13.32
C LYS A 62 10.09 1.31 -13.56
N TYR A 63 9.18 1.50 -12.59
CA TYR A 63 8.16 2.54 -12.72
C TYR A 63 8.79 3.94 -12.85
N ASN A 64 9.83 4.25 -12.09
CA ASN A 64 10.49 5.56 -12.13
C ASN A 64 11.29 5.82 -13.43
N LYS A 65 11.55 4.79 -14.25
CA LYS A 65 12.15 4.98 -15.59
C LYS A 65 11.15 5.52 -16.59
N ASP A 66 9.90 5.07 -16.50
CA ASP A 66 8.82 5.46 -17.41
C ASP A 66 7.98 6.64 -16.86
N TYR A 67 7.94 6.79 -15.53
CA TYR A 67 7.16 7.78 -14.79
C TYR A 67 7.99 8.41 -13.67
N HIS A 68 7.43 9.36 -12.93
CA HIS A 68 8.11 9.96 -11.77
C HIS A 68 7.56 9.43 -10.44
N TYR A 69 8.29 8.51 -9.83
CA TYR A 69 7.98 8.03 -8.48
C TYR A 69 8.37 9.10 -7.45
N GLY A 70 7.48 9.35 -6.48
CA GLY A 70 7.67 10.41 -5.48
C GLY A 70 7.06 11.77 -5.83
N VAL A 71 6.35 11.89 -6.96
CA VAL A 71 5.71 13.14 -7.40
C VAL A 71 4.84 13.83 -6.34
N LEU A 72 4.19 13.06 -5.45
CA LEU A 72 3.36 13.60 -4.37
C LEU A 72 4.18 14.15 -3.20
N SER A 73 5.28 13.48 -2.85
CA SER A 73 6.13 13.86 -1.72
C SER A 73 7.24 14.82 -2.11
N GLY A 74 7.54 14.94 -3.41
CA GLY A 74 8.69 15.66 -3.94
C GLY A 74 10.03 14.96 -3.70
N ARG A 75 10.04 13.72 -3.21
CA ARG A 75 11.27 12.96 -2.93
C ARG A 75 11.73 12.20 -4.16
N THR A 76 13.03 12.13 -4.36
CA THR A 76 13.67 11.28 -5.36
C THR A 76 13.84 9.84 -4.86
N LEU A 77 14.23 8.93 -5.75
CA LEU A 77 14.58 7.56 -5.34
C LEU A 77 15.77 7.52 -4.39
N ASP A 78 16.77 8.38 -4.61
CA ASP A 78 17.94 8.47 -3.75
C ASP A 78 17.54 8.90 -2.33
N ASP A 79 16.70 9.93 -2.20
CA ASP A 79 16.16 10.36 -0.90
C ASP A 79 15.39 9.23 -0.21
N THR A 80 14.67 8.41 -0.97
CA THR A 80 13.84 7.32 -0.45
C THR A 80 14.71 6.17 0.06
N ARG A 81 15.80 5.86 -0.65
CA ARG A 81 16.77 4.83 -0.27
C ARG A 81 17.43 5.15 1.06
N GLU A 82 17.87 6.39 1.27
CA GLU A 82 18.50 6.82 2.52
C GLU A 82 17.55 6.76 3.74
N GLY A 83 16.24 6.90 3.51
CA GLY A 83 15.23 6.79 4.55
C GLY A 83 14.81 5.36 4.90
N THR A 84 15.33 4.36 4.18
CA THR A 84 14.90 2.97 4.36
C THR A 84 15.62 2.33 5.55
N ARG A 85 14.85 1.70 6.44
CA ARG A 85 15.37 0.97 7.59
C ARG A 85 15.45 -0.52 7.26
N GLU A 86 16.48 -1.18 7.78
CA GLU A 86 16.59 -2.65 7.74
C GLU A 86 15.44 -3.29 8.52
N LEU A 87 14.71 -4.18 7.86
CA LEU A 87 13.55 -4.91 8.40
C LEU A 87 13.55 -6.34 7.86
N ASP A 88 12.88 -7.25 8.56
CA ASP A 88 12.69 -8.62 8.09
C ASP A 88 11.99 -8.65 6.71
N GLY A 89 12.47 -9.52 5.81
CA GLY A 89 11.90 -9.70 4.46
C GLY A 89 12.43 -8.74 3.39
N GLN A 90 13.44 -7.91 3.68
CA GLN A 90 14.08 -7.07 2.65
C GLN A 90 14.90 -7.87 1.64
N SER A 91 15.40 -9.06 2.01
CA SER A 91 16.11 -9.97 1.11
C SER A 91 15.28 -10.42 -0.09
N ASP A 92 13.96 -10.35 0.02
CA ASP A 92 13.02 -10.86 -0.98
C ASP A 92 12.75 -9.80 -2.06
N LYS A 93 13.16 -8.56 -1.80
CA LYS A 93 12.98 -7.41 -2.69
C LYS A 93 14.22 -7.20 -3.55
N LYS A 94 14.02 -6.71 -4.78
CA LYS A 94 15.11 -6.26 -5.65
C LYS A 94 15.75 -4.97 -5.13
N ALA A 95 14.93 -4.06 -4.62
CA ALA A 95 15.38 -2.82 -3.99
C ALA A 95 14.73 -2.65 -2.61
N PRO A 96 15.42 -2.00 -1.66
CA PRO A 96 14.91 -1.86 -0.28
C PRO A 96 13.62 -1.03 -0.19
N TYR A 97 13.35 -0.18 -1.20
CA TYR A 97 12.17 0.68 -1.31
C TYR A 97 11.01 0.08 -2.14
N ASP A 98 11.15 -1.13 -2.67
CA ASP A 98 10.03 -1.89 -3.24
C ASP A 98 9.06 -2.37 -2.15
#